data_AF-A0AAW8TV17-F1
#
_entry.id   AF-A0AAW8TV17-F1
#
_cell.length_a   1.000
_cell.length_b   1.000
_cell.length_c   1.000
_cell.angle_alpha   90.00
_cell.angle_beta   90.00
_cell.angle_gamma   90.00
#
_symmetry.space_group_name_H-M   'P 1'
#
loop_
_entity.id
_entity.type
_entity.pdbx_description
1 polymer ?
#
loop_
_entity_poly.entity_id
_entity_poly.type
_entity_poly.pdbx_seq_one_letter_code
_entity_poly.pdbx_strand_id
1 'polypeptide(L)'
;MGKRMFTMIGAGCLVILVVVMGLYFFTDFGHTPKPGTTNESKSSASTTSTVVKSSTSESSDEKTEDDKVANLVAEMSTKEKVGQLFLARVPVENALSDIQEYHLGGYLIFGRDVEGKTYDEVQSTIAQYQETSEVPMLIAADEEGGTVSRVSRNSQLVATPFQSPQDLYAQGGWDAITKDTTDKAGILKELGIDAGLFPVADVATDPNAFIYDRTIGQDAKGTAEYVTTVVKALKKAHSGSTLKHFPGYGNNQDSHTDIVTDTRSMTELEDNDLVPFQAGIDAGVDSILVSHNIVNAIDDSVPASVSAPVHDLLRKDMGFDGVIMTDDMDMAGLADFMSQEEAGLKALQAGNDLILSSTYASQIPYVLQAIEDGEYSEKDLDASVTRVLNWKEELGLLAE
;
A
#
# COMPACT_ATOMS: atom_id res chain seq x y z
N MET A 1 -16.34 31.34 59.45
CA MET A 1 -16.09 32.63 58.77
C MET A 1 -15.96 32.30 57.29
N GLY A 2 -16.92 32.52 56.40
CA GLY A 2 -17.66 33.75 56.07
C GLY A 2 -17.30 34.08 54.61
N LYS A 3 -18.16 33.73 53.64
CA LYS A 3 -19.08 34.64 52.90
C LYS A 3 -18.32 35.63 51.98
N ARG A 4 -18.45 35.64 50.64
CA ARG A 4 -19.58 35.99 49.73
C ARG A 4 -19.03 35.88 48.28
N MET A 5 -19.67 35.41 47.21
CA MET A 5 -21.03 35.56 46.62
C MET A 5 -21.34 36.98 46.08
N PHE A 6 -21.44 37.10 44.75
CA PHE A 6 -22.31 37.97 43.89
C PHE A 6 -21.98 37.60 42.41
N THR A 7 -22.82 37.02 41.52
CA THR A 7 -24.17 37.37 40.99
C THR A 7 -24.11 38.72 40.25
N MET A 8 -24.55 39.00 39.01
CA MET A 8 -25.19 38.33 37.85
C MET A 8 -25.44 39.45 36.79
N ILE A 9 -25.94 39.10 35.58
CA ILE A 9 -26.64 39.96 34.58
C ILE A 9 -25.68 40.69 33.61
N GLY A 10 -25.83 40.71 32.28
CA GLY A 10 -26.88 40.26 31.35
C GLY A 10 -26.94 41.19 30.12
N ALA A 11 -27.44 40.66 29.00
CA ALA A 11 -27.98 41.34 27.81
C ALA A 11 -27.04 41.97 26.76
N GLY A 12 -27.34 41.69 25.49
CA GLY A 12 -26.96 42.56 24.36
C GLY A 12 -26.81 41.88 23.00
N CYS A 13 -27.91 41.56 22.32
CA CYS A 13 -27.93 41.24 20.89
C CYS A 13 -27.43 42.42 20.05
N LEU A 14 -26.61 42.17 19.02
CA LEU A 14 -26.62 43.00 17.81
C LEU A 14 -26.25 42.17 16.59
N VAL A 15 -27.29 41.85 15.81
CA VAL A 15 -27.21 41.35 14.44
C VAL A 15 -26.92 42.55 13.54
N ILE A 16 -25.81 42.52 12.78
CA ILE A 16 -25.58 43.48 11.70
C ILE A 16 -25.69 42.72 10.38
N LEU A 17 -26.81 42.98 9.71
CA LEU A 17 -27.14 42.60 8.34
C LEU A 17 -26.60 43.72 7.43
N VAL A 18 -25.62 43.41 6.57
CA VAL A 18 -25.23 44.32 5.49
C VAL A 18 -25.77 43.77 4.17
N VAL A 19 -26.84 44.41 3.72
CA VAL A 19 -27.37 44.30 2.36
C VAL A 19 -26.66 45.36 1.52
N VAL A 20 -25.98 44.97 0.44
CA VAL A 20 -25.61 45.88 -0.65
C VAL A 20 -26.30 45.42 -1.91
N MET A 21 -27.22 46.24 -2.38
CA MET A 21 -28.01 46.05 -3.59
C MET A 21 -27.64 47.14 -4.59
N GLY A 22 -27.39 46.75 -5.84
CA GLY A 22 -27.64 47.57 -7.03
C GLY A 22 -26.40 48.18 -7.70
N LEU A 23 -26.14 47.77 -8.94
CA LEU A 23 -26.59 48.53 -10.12
C LEU A 23 -26.34 47.73 -11.41
N TYR A 24 -27.44 47.42 -12.10
CA TYR A 24 -27.49 46.95 -13.48
C TYR A 24 -27.16 48.11 -14.43
N PHE A 25 -26.30 47.85 -15.43
CA PHE A 25 -26.35 48.55 -16.71
C PHE A 25 -26.36 47.52 -17.84
N PHE A 26 -27.47 47.49 -18.57
CA PHE A 26 -27.64 46.86 -19.87
C PHE A 26 -27.19 47.86 -20.95
N THR A 27 -26.35 47.42 -21.89
CA THR A 27 -26.46 47.83 -23.30
C THR A 27 -26.11 46.64 -24.19
N ASP A 28 -27.08 46.34 -25.06
CA ASP A 28 -27.14 45.28 -26.06
C ASP A 28 -26.54 45.76 -27.40
N PHE A 29 -26.49 44.83 -28.36
CA PHE A 29 -26.26 44.93 -29.82
C PHE A 29 -24.88 44.57 -30.40
N GLY A 30 -24.88 43.44 -31.13
CA GLY A 30 -23.93 43.16 -32.20
C GLY A 30 -23.98 41.71 -32.71
N HIS A 31 -25.01 41.35 -33.49
CA HIS A 31 -25.17 40.05 -34.13
C HIS A 31 -24.59 40.04 -35.57
N THR A 32 -24.38 38.82 -36.11
CA THR A 32 -24.17 38.40 -37.52
C THR A 32 -22.70 38.10 -37.97
N PRO A 33 -22.46 37.29 -39.04
CA PRO A 33 -22.15 35.85 -38.92
C PRO A 33 -20.92 35.36 -39.75
N LYS A 34 -20.57 34.07 -39.61
CA LYS A 34 -19.63 33.27 -40.43
C LYS A 34 -19.93 33.30 -41.95
N PRO A 35 -18.96 33.08 -42.86
CA PRO A 35 -18.57 31.73 -43.36
C PRO A 35 -17.06 31.65 -43.72
N GLY A 36 -16.39 30.56 -44.14
CA GLY A 36 -16.71 29.18 -44.51
C GLY A 36 -15.44 28.52 -45.09
N THR A 37 -15.19 27.27 -44.71
CA THR A 37 -14.83 26.12 -45.55
C THR A 37 -13.79 26.26 -46.69
N THR A 38 -12.74 25.43 -46.63
CA THR A 38 -12.17 24.79 -47.84
C THR A 38 -11.77 23.35 -47.54
N ASN A 39 -12.43 22.44 -48.24
CA ASN A 39 -12.03 21.07 -48.51
C ASN A 39 -11.24 21.12 -49.83
N GLU A 40 -10.05 20.53 -49.88
CA GLU A 40 -9.46 20.08 -51.15
C GLU A 40 -8.97 18.64 -51.02
N SER A 41 -9.61 17.77 -51.81
CA SER A 41 -9.12 16.46 -52.20
C SER A 41 -8.44 16.60 -53.56
N LYS A 42 -7.21 16.08 -53.70
CA LYS A 42 -6.63 15.68 -54.99
C LYS A 42 -5.66 14.50 -54.82
N SER A 43 -6.11 13.36 -55.35
CA SER A 43 -5.40 12.47 -56.30
C SER A 43 -4.01 11.91 -55.95
N SER A 44 -4.03 10.60 -55.63
CA SER A 44 -3.31 9.52 -56.33
C SER A 44 -1.92 9.83 -56.90
N ALA A 45 -0.89 9.29 -56.25
CA ALA A 45 0.31 8.78 -56.90
C ALA A 45 0.68 7.42 -56.28
N SER A 46 0.64 6.40 -57.12
CA SER A 46 1.05 5.03 -56.89
C SER A 46 2.58 4.96 -56.74
N THR A 47 3.06 4.44 -55.61
CA THR A 47 4.41 3.86 -55.52
C THR A 47 4.34 2.53 -54.80
N THR A 48 4.51 1.49 -55.60
CA THR A 48 4.71 0.09 -55.23
C THR A 48 5.86 -0.06 -54.24
N SER A 49 5.59 -0.63 -53.07
CA SER A 49 6.65 -1.20 -52.24
C SER A 49 6.19 -2.55 -51.66
N THR A 50 6.64 -3.59 -52.34
CA THR A 50 7.01 -4.93 -51.85
C THR A 50 6.44 -5.36 -50.50
N VAL A 51 5.46 -6.27 -50.56
CA VAL A 51 5.03 -7.11 -49.44
C VAL A 51 6.16 -8.08 -49.09
N VAL A 52 6.88 -7.80 -48.00
CA VAL A 52 7.65 -8.81 -47.29
C VAL A 52 6.72 -9.43 -46.27
N LYS A 53 6.34 -10.68 -46.53
CA LYS A 53 5.57 -11.54 -45.63
C LYS A 53 6.48 -11.90 -44.46
N SER A 54 6.50 -11.08 -43.41
CA SER A 54 7.05 -11.47 -42.12
C SER A 54 5.95 -12.20 -41.37
N SER A 55 6.03 -13.53 -41.38
CA SER A 55 5.29 -14.38 -40.46
C SER A 55 5.86 -14.17 -39.07
N THR A 56 5.32 -13.22 -38.33
CA THR A 56 5.54 -13.12 -36.90
C THR A 56 4.58 -14.10 -36.25
N SER A 57 5.13 -15.18 -35.70
CA SER A 57 4.40 -16.04 -34.76
C SER A 57 4.00 -15.16 -33.58
N GLU A 58 2.71 -14.87 -33.45
CA GLU A 58 2.14 -14.37 -32.21
C GLU A 58 2.43 -15.41 -31.13
N SER A 59 3.12 -14.94 -30.08
CA SER A 59 3.44 -15.64 -28.87
C SER A 59 2.17 -16.20 -28.23
N SER A 60 2.21 -17.48 -27.86
CA SER A 60 1.17 -18.19 -27.13
C SER A 60 1.22 -17.96 -25.61
N ASP A 61 2.14 -17.13 -25.12
CA ASP A 61 2.51 -17.11 -23.70
C ASP A 61 1.71 -16.08 -22.87
N GLU A 62 1.07 -15.08 -23.49
CA GLU A 62 0.17 -14.13 -22.78
C GLU A 62 -1.18 -14.75 -22.38
N LYS A 63 -1.51 -15.93 -22.90
CA LYS A 63 -2.78 -16.62 -22.59
C LYS A 63 -2.69 -17.59 -21.41
N THR A 64 -1.56 -17.71 -20.71
CA THR A 64 -1.37 -18.76 -19.71
C THR A 64 -1.33 -18.29 -18.26
N GLU A 65 -0.90 -17.06 -17.98
CA GLU A 65 -0.77 -16.54 -16.60
C GLU A 65 -2.13 -16.13 -16.03
N ASP A 66 -2.88 -15.28 -16.73
CA ASP A 66 -4.23 -14.84 -16.33
C ASP A 66 -5.20 -16.03 -16.20
N ASP A 67 -5.08 -17.02 -17.09
CA ASP A 67 -5.92 -18.22 -17.06
C ASP A 67 -5.61 -19.10 -15.83
N LYS A 68 -4.36 -19.14 -15.37
CA LYS A 68 -3.95 -19.94 -14.20
C LYS A 68 -4.52 -19.38 -12.91
N VAL A 69 -4.32 -18.08 -12.65
CA VAL A 69 -4.84 -17.45 -11.44
C VAL A 69 -6.37 -17.47 -11.44
N ALA A 70 -7.02 -17.21 -12.58
CA ALA A 70 -8.47 -17.29 -12.69
C ALA A 70 -9.01 -18.70 -12.37
N ASN A 71 -8.34 -19.75 -12.84
CA ASN A 71 -8.70 -21.13 -12.51
C ASN A 71 -8.52 -21.42 -11.02
N LEU A 72 -7.41 -21.00 -10.43
CA LEU A 72 -7.15 -21.18 -8.99
C LEU A 72 -8.24 -20.49 -8.14
N VAL A 73 -8.59 -19.24 -8.45
CA VAL A 73 -9.69 -18.53 -7.78
C VAL A 73 -11.02 -19.25 -7.94
N ALA A 74 -11.31 -19.81 -9.13
CA ALA A 74 -12.55 -20.53 -9.37
C ALA A 74 -12.66 -21.86 -8.61
N GLU A 75 -11.53 -22.50 -8.30
CA GLU A 75 -11.47 -23.78 -7.58
C GLU A 75 -11.48 -23.61 -6.05
N MET A 76 -11.05 -22.45 -5.54
CA MET A 76 -11.05 -22.15 -4.11
C MET A 76 -12.47 -21.99 -3.54
N SER A 77 -12.67 -22.57 -2.35
CA SER A 77 -13.80 -22.27 -1.47
C SER A 77 -13.75 -20.84 -0.93
N THR A 78 -14.88 -20.33 -0.45
CA THR A 78 -14.95 -19.01 0.21
C THR A 78 -14.01 -18.92 1.41
N LYS A 79 -13.82 -20.02 2.17
CA LYS A 79 -12.88 -20.05 3.32
C LYS A 79 -11.44 -19.86 2.87
N GLU A 80 -11.01 -20.59 1.84
CA GLU A 80 -9.67 -20.44 1.27
C GLU A 80 -9.47 -19.03 0.71
N LYS A 81 -10.46 -18.50 -0.02
CA LYS A 81 -10.42 -17.14 -0.58
C LYS A 81 -10.22 -16.08 0.51
N VAL A 82 -11.04 -16.13 1.57
CA VAL A 82 -10.90 -15.19 2.69
C VAL A 82 -9.54 -15.34 3.38
N GLY A 83 -9.08 -16.57 3.60
CA GLY A 83 -7.76 -16.84 4.18
C GLY A 83 -6.61 -16.21 3.41
N GLN A 84 -6.67 -16.23 2.06
CA GLN A 84 -5.66 -15.61 1.21
C GLN A 84 -5.57 -14.08 1.35
N LEU A 85 -6.59 -13.42 1.92
CA LEU A 85 -6.57 -11.98 2.17
C LEU A 85 -5.90 -11.60 3.50
N PHE A 86 -5.28 -12.55 4.22
CA PHE A 86 -4.58 -12.27 5.48
C PHE A 86 -3.08 -12.55 5.36
N LEU A 87 -2.29 -11.51 5.65
CA LEU A 87 -0.85 -11.59 5.88
C LEU A 87 -0.62 -11.50 7.38
N ALA A 88 -0.62 -12.67 8.03
CA ALA A 88 -0.60 -12.74 9.47
C ALA A 88 0.79 -12.47 10.04
N ARG A 89 0.87 -11.82 11.20
CA ARG A 89 2.10 -11.90 11.98
C ARG A 89 2.31 -13.35 12.44
N VAL A 90 3.53 -13.88 12.35
CA VAL A 90 3.81 -15.25 12.82
C VAL A 90 3.36 -15.40 14.28
N PRO A 91 2.39 -16.28 14.57
CA PRO A 91 1.89 -16.46 15.92
C PRO A 91 2.93 -17.23 16.75
N VAL A 92 2.99 -16.91 18.05
CA VAL A 92 3.96 -17.55 18.97
C VAL A 92 3.68 -19.04 19.13
N GLU A 93 2.40 -19.42 19.09
CA GLU A 93 1.93 -20.79 19.16
C GLU A 93 1.12 -21.08 17.88
N ASN A 94 0.98 -22.36 17.53
CA ASN A 94 0.08 -22.81 16.46
C ASN A 94 0.40 -22.33 15.03
N ALA A 95 1.60 -21.78 14.79
CA ALA A 95 2.00 -21.27 13.46
C ALA A 95 1.78 -22.24 12.29
N LEU A 96 1.90 -23.56 12.50
CA LEU A 96 1.61 -24.55 11.43
C LEU A 96 0.13 -24.89 11.34
N SER A 97 -0.55 -25.11 12.47
CA SER A 97 -1.97 -25.46 12.47
C SER A 97 -2.85 -24.32 11.98
N ASP A 98 -2.46 -23.06 12.24
CA ASP A 98 -3.22 -21.89 11.82
C ASP A 98 -3.15 -21.67 10.31
N ILE A 99 -2.06 -22.07 9.63
CA ILE A 99 -1.98 -22.08 8.16
C ILE A 99 -3.10 -22.94 7.59
N GLN A 100 -3.28 -24.15 8.14
CA GLN A 100 -4.28 -25.10 7.64
C GLN A 100 -5.70 -24.73 8.06
N GLU A 101 -5.88 -24.25 9.30
CA GLU A 101 -7.20 -23.89 9.81
C GLU A 101 -7.75 -22.66 9.11
N TYR A 102 -6.91 -21.65 8.84
CA TYR A 102 -7.36 -20.36 8.31
C TYR A 102 -7.00 -20.13 6.85
N HIS A 103 -6.29 -21.06 6.20
CA HIS A 103 -5.81 -20.97 4.82
C HIS A 103 -5.07 -19.65 4.53
N LEU A 104 -4.18 -19.26 5.46
CA LEU A 104 -3.55 -17.95 5.48
C LEU A 104 -2.81 -17.64 4.17
N GLY A 105 -2.95 -16.40 3.70
CA GLY A 105 -2.29 -15.90 2.50
C GLY A 105 -0.79 -15.73 2.66
N GLY A 106 -0.33 -15.44 3.88
CA GLY A 106 1.08 -15.20 4.13
C GLY A 106 1.44 -15.01 5.60
N TYR A 107 2.75 -14.94 5.85
CA TYR A 107 3.32 -14.55 7.13
C TYR A 107 4.26 -13.34 7.03
N LEU A 108 4.11 -12.42 7.98
CA LEU A 108 5.03 -11.31 8.22
C LEU A 108 6.04 -11.69 9.31
N ILE A 109 7.31 -11.75 8.93
CA ILE A 109 8.45 -12.09 9.79
C ILE A 109 8.89 -10.87 10.59
N PHE A 110 8.94 -11.00 11.91
CA PHE A 110 9.49 -10.02 12.83
C PHE A 110 10.87 -10.43 13.36
N GLY A 111 11.56 -9.51 14.04
CA GLY A 111 12.87 -9.76 14.63
C GLY A 111 12.88 -10.98 15.56
N ARG A 112 11.81 -11.16 16.35
CA ARG A 112 11.57 -12.35 17.20
C ARG A 112 11.73 -13.67 16.45
N ASP A 113 11.26 -13.71 15.21
CA ASP A 113 11.12 -14.96 14.47
C ASP A 113 12.45 -15.40 13.86
N VAL A 114 13.43 -14.50 13.80
CA VAL A 114 14.79 -14.73 13.31
C VAL A 114 15.86 -14.57 14.39
N GLU A 115 15.56 -13.98 15.55
CA GLU A 115 16.53 -13.68 16.60
C GLU A 115 17.29 -14.94 17.06
N GLY A 116 18.62 -14.86 17.06
CA GLY A 116 19.47 -15.96 17.54
C GLY A 116 19.48 -17.21 16.66
N LYS A 117 18.77 -17.22 15.54
CA LYS A 117 18.74 -18.35 14.60
C LYS A 117 19.86 -18.26 13.56
N THR A 118 20.32 -19.41 13.10
CA THR A 118 21.20 -19.54 11.94
C THR A 118 20.39 -19.45 10.63
N TYR A 119 21.11 -19.34 9.51
CA TYR A 119 20.50 -19.33 8.18
C TYR A 119 19.64 -20.57 7.93
N ASP A 120 20.19 -21.76 8.20
CA ASP A 120 19.52 -23.04 8.01
C ASP A 120 18.25 -23.18 8.86
N GLU A 121 18.26 -22.65 10.09
CA GLU A 121 17.10 -22.69 10.98
C GLU A 121 15.96 -21.81 10.48
N VAL A 122 16.28 -20.61 9.96
CA VAL A 122 15.27 -19.71 9.38
C VAL A 122 14.70 -20.31 8.09
N GLN A 123 15.56 -20.77 7.17
CA GLN A 123 15.15 -21.42 5.93
C GLN A 123 14.28 -22.66 6.21
N SER A 124 14.68 -23.51 7.15
CA SER A 124 13.92 -24.71 7.50
C SER A 124 12.55 -24.37 8.10
N THR A 125 12.48 -23.29 8.89
CA THR A 125 11.20 -22.81 9.45
C THR A 125 10.27 -22.32 8.35
N ILE A 126 10.78 -21.50 7.42
CA ILE A 126 9.98 -20.98 6.30
C ILE A 126 9.56 -22.10 5.34
N ALA A 127 10.45 -23.06 5.05
CA ALA A 127 10.14 -24.22 4.25
C ALA A 127 9.00 -25.05 4.86
N GLN A 128 8.97 -25.23 6.18
CA GLN A 128 7.85 -25.90 6.86
C GLN A 128 6.54 -25.15 6.68
N TYR A 129 6.55 -23.82 6.65
CA TYR A 129 5.35 -23.03 6.35
C TYR A 129 4.85 -23.28 4.93
N GLN A 130 5.75 -23.26 3.94
CA GLN A 130 5.42 -23.54 2.55
C GLN A 130 4.89 -24.98 2.37
N GLU A 131 5.53 -25.98 3.00
CA GLU A 131 5.09 -27.38 2.96
C GLU A 131 3.73 -27.63 3.62
N THR A 132 3.36 -26.79 4.58
CA THR A 132 2.08 -26.90 5.31
C THR A 132 0.93 -26.24 4.56
N SER A 133 1.21 -25.24 3.73
CA SER A 133 0.21 -24.48 3.00
C SER A 133 -0.17 -25.15 1.68
N GLU A 134 -1.46 -25.15 1.35
CA GLU A 134 -1.97 -25.69 0.09
C GLU A 134 -1.72 -24.72 -1.08
N VAL A 135 -1.88 -23.42 -0.82
CA VAL A 135 -1.46 -22.34 -1.73
C VAL A 135 -0.17 -21.74 -1.17
N PRO A 136 0.93 -21.67 -1.93
CA PRO A 136 2.19 -21.08 -1.48
C PRO A 136 1.98 -19.74 -0.79
N MET A 137 2.57 -19.59 0.40
CA MET A 137 2.38 -18.39 1.21
C MET A 137 3.28 -17.26 0.74
N LEU A 138 2.79 -16.02 0.86
CA LEU A 138 3.64 -14.84 0.74
C LEU A 138 4.38 -14.62 2.07
N ILE A 139 5.71 -14.73 2.08
CA ILE A 139 6.53 -14.44 3.26
C ILE A 139 7.12 -13.03 3.13
N ALA A 140 6.79 -12.15 4.07
CA ALA A 140 7.21 -10.75 4.03
C ALA A 140 8.04 -10.34 5.26
N ALA A 141 8.80 -9.24 5.17
CA ALA A 141 9.51 -8.65 6.30
C ALA A 141 9.71 -7.12 6.17
N ASP A 142 9.68 -6.40 7.29
CA ASP A 142 10.09 -4.99 7.38
C ASP A 142 11.62 -4.84 7.48
N GLU A 143 12.32 -5.01 6.37
CA GLU A 143 13.77 -4.80 6.30
C GLU A 143 14.12 -3.42 5.72
N GLU A 144 13.62 -2.33 6.28
CA GLU A 144 13.88 -0.97 5.75
C GLU A 144 15.37 -0.60 5.82
N GLY A 145 16.04 -1.03 6.88
CA GLY A 145 17.36 -0.55 7.28
C GLY A 145 17.24 0.48 8.42
N GLY A 146 18.35 0.76 9.11
CA GLY A 146 18.32 1.71 10.21
C GLY A 146 17.49 1.22 11.38
N THR A 147 16.52 2.02 11.85
CA THR A 147 15.73 1.72 13.06
C THR A 147 14.72 0.58 12.86
N VAL A 148 14.29 0.35 11.62
CA VAL A 148 13.39 -0.75 11.25
C VAL A 148 14.17 -1.80 10.46
N SER A 149 14.61 -2.83 11.16
CA SER A 149 15.32 -3.97 10.58
C SER A 149 15.00 -5.20 11.42
N ARG A 150 14.69 -6.31 10.77
CA ARG A 150 14.36 -7.60 11.41
C ARG A 150 15.52 -8.57 11.21
N VAL A 151 15.77 -8.94 9.96
CA VAL A 151 16.77 -9.93 9.54
C VAL A 151 18.18 -9.46 9.87
N SER A 152 18.54 -8.24 9.48
CA SER A 152 19.92 -7.76 9.63
C SER A 152 20.31 -7.42 11.07
N ARG A 153 19.35 -7.42 12.00
CA ARG A 153 19.63 -7.32 13.44
C ARG A 153 20.14 -8.63 14.04
N ASN A 154 19.95 -9.75 13.35
CA ASN A 154 20.58 -11.00 13.73
C ASN A 154 21.97 -11.11 13.08
N SER A 155 23.02 -11.02 13.91
CA SER A 155 24.41 -11.10 13.47
C SER A 155 24.83 -12.45 12.87
N GLN A 156 24.00 -13.50 13.01
CA GLN A 156 24.22 -14.78 12.36
C GLN A 156 23.73 -14.82 10.90
N LEU A 157 22.87 -13.87 10.51
CA LEU A 157 22.33 -13.76 9.15
C LEU A 157 23.06 -12.66 8.37
N VAL A 158 23.30 -11.51 9.01
CA VAL A 158 23.99 -10.37 8.40
C VAL A 158 25.06 -9.85 9.35
N ALA A 159 26.30 -9.75 8.89
CA ALA A 159 27.44 -9.36 9.74
C ALA A 159 27.33 -7.94 10.31
N THR A 160 26.79 -7.02 9.50
CA THR A 160 26.54 -5.62 9.89
C THR A 160 25.09 -5.28 9.52
N PRO A 161 24.26 -4.78 10.45
CA PRO A 161 22.90 -4.38 10.15
C PRO A 161 22.83 -3.38 8.99
N PHE A 162 21.75 -3.45 8.19
CA PHE A 162 21.55 -2.48 7.11
C PHE A 162 21.41 -1.07 7.67
N GLN A 163 22.03 -0.11 6.99
CA GLN A 163 22.05 1.30 7.40
C GLN A 163 20.70 1.97 7.09
N SER A 164 20.45 3.13 7.70
CA SER A 164 19.28 3.93 7.34
C SER A 164 19.39 4.44 5.90
N PRO A 165 18.27 4.74 5.21
CA PRO A 165 18.33 5.32 3.87
C PRO A 165 19.14 6.62 3.83
N GLN A 166 19.01 7.48 4.85
CA GLN A 166 19.80 8.72 4.98
C GLN A 166 21.31 8.46 5.04
N ASP A 167 21.75 7.54 5.90
CA ASP A 167 23.18 7.23 6.06
C ASP A 167 23.78 6.65 4.78
N LEU A 168 23.05 5.73 4.13
CA LEU A 168 23.45 5.12 2.86
C LEU A 168 23.60 6.18 1.77
N TYR A 169 22.62 7.07 1.64
CA TYR A 169 22.64 8.12 0.65
C TYR A 169 23.77 9.12 0.91
N ALA A 170 23.99 9.52 2.16
CA ALA A 170 25.11 10.39 2.53
C ALA A 170 26.48 9.75 2.25
N GLN A 171 26.58 8.41 2.39
CA GLN A 171 27.81 7.67 2.18
C GLN A 171 28.17 7.49 0.70
N GLY A 172 27.18 7.23 -0.17
CA GLY A 172 27.48 6.85 -1.56
C GLY A 172 26.38 7.14 -2.58
N GLY A 173 25.39 7.97 -2.24
CA GLY A 173 24.32 8.38 -3.14
C GLY A 173 23.49 7.21 -3.66
N TRP A 174 22.98 7.33 -4.89
CA TRP A 174 22.08 6.34 -5.50
C TRP A 174 22.73 4.98 -5.76
N ASP A 175 24.05 4.95 -6.00
CA ASP A 175 24.78 3.69 -6.18
C ASP A 175 24.79 2.87 -4.87
N ALA A 176 24.94 3.55 -3.71
CA ALA A 176 24.86 2.89 -2.41
C ALA A 176 23.45 2.36 -2.13
N ILE A 177 22.40 3.13 -2.44
CA ILE A 177 21.00 2.69 -2.29
C ILE A 177 20.70 1.47 -3.17
N THR A 178 21.12 1.50 -4.44
CA THR A 178 20.90 0.39 -5.37
C THR A 178 21.61 -0.88 -4.91
N LYS A 179 22.86 -0.73 -4.45
CA LYS A 179 23.65 -1.85 -3.95
C LYS A 179 23.04 -2.44 -2.68
N ASP A 180 22.70 -1.61 -1.69
CA ASP A 180 22.07 -2.05 -0.44
C ASP A 180 20.75 -2.80 -0.72
N THR A 181 19.90 -2.25 -1.58
CA THR A 181 18.64 -2.88 -1.98
C THR A 181 18.86 -4.24 -2.62
N THR A 182 19.86 -4.36 -3.50
CA THR A 182 20.18 -5.64 -4.18
C THR A 182 20.70 -6.67 -3.19
N ASP A 183 21.61 -6.28 -2.29
CA ASP A 183 22.18 -7.17 -1.27
C ASP A 183 21.08 -7.66 -0.31
N LYS A 184 20.22 -6.75 0.13
CA LYS A 184 19.07 -7.04 0.99
C LYS A 184 18.09 -8.00 0.33
N ALA A 185 17.68 -7.74 -0.91
CA ALA A 185 16.81 -8.64 -1.66
C ALA A 185 17.41 -10.05 -1.82
N GLY A 186 18.73 -10.13 -2.06
CA GLY A 186 19.45 -11.41 -2.13
C GLY A 186 19.37 -12.20 -0.83
N ILE A 187 19.65 -11.56 0.31
CA ILE A 187 19.59 -12.19 1.63
C ILE A 187 18.16 -12.62 1.98
N LEU A 188 17.17 -11.75 1.75
CA LEU A 188 15.76 -12.09 2.01
C LEU A 188 15.33 -13.31 1.18
N LYS A 189 15.62 -13.30 -0.12
CA LYS A 189 15.28 -14.39 -1.03
C LYS A 189 15.95 -15.71 -0.64
N GLU A 190 17.22 -15.66 -0.27
CA GLU A 190 17.94 -16.84 0.20
C GLU A 190 17.32 -17.40 1.48
N LEU A 191 16.77 -16.58 2.39
CA LEU A 191 16.04 -17.04 3.56
C LEU A 191 14.64 -17.60 3.25
N GLY A 192 14.12 -17.40 2.03
CA GLY A 192 12.75 -17.71 1.64
C GLY A 192 11.74 -16.60 1.98
N ILE A 193 12.21 -15.36 2.13
CA ILE A 193 11.37 -14.18 2.29
C ILE A 193 11.18 -13.55 0.91
N ASP A 194 9.93 -13.47 0.46
CA ASP A 194 9.56 -13.13 -0.91
C ASP A 194 9.42 -11.62 -1.12
N ALA A 195 8.89 -10.93 -0.12
CA ALA A 195 8.59 -9.50 -0.18
C ALA A 195 9.24 -8.69 0.96
N GLY A 196 9.84 -7.58 0.59
CA GLY A 196 10.23 -6.53 1.51
C GLY A 196 9.11 -5.52 1.65
N LEU A 197 8.66 -5.26 2.89
CA LEU A 197 7.73 -4.16 3.15
C LEU A 197 8.49 -2.82 3.16
N PHE A 198 9.08 -2.45 2.03
CA PHE A 198 9.85 -1.21 1.80
C PHE A 198 9.92 -0.92 0.29
N PRO A 199 10.23 0.31 -0.16
CA PRO A 199 10.72 1.48 0.58
C PRO A 199 9.64 2.27 1.35
N VAL A 200 10.09 3.03 2.36
CA VAL A 200 9.29 4.12 2.92
C VAL A 200 9.22 5.26 1.90
N ALA A 201 8.01 5.62 1.50
CA ALA A 201 7.67 6.67 0.55
C ALA A 201 7.31 8.01 1.22
N ASP A 202 7.24 8.04 2.56
CA ASP A 202 6.93 9.24 3.33
C ASP A 202 7.96 10.35 3.12
N VAL A 203 7.46 11.60 2.97
CA VAL A 203 8.30 12.79 2.84
C VAL A 203 8.40 13.49 4.19
N ALA A 204 9.55 13.35 4.86
CA ALA A 204 9.85 14.06 6.09
C ALA A 204 11.21 14.74 6.00
N THR A 205 11.20 16.08 6.04
CA THR A 205 12.42 16.90 6.06
C THR A 205 12.66 17.58 7.42
N ASP A 206 11.70 17.51 8.34
CA ASP A 206 11.88 17.97 9.72
C ASP A 206 12.45 16.83 10.57
N PRO A 207 13.66 16.97 11.15
CA PRO A 207 14.25 15.96 12.03
C PRO A 207 13.42 15.63 13.27
N ASN A 208 12.42 16.43 13.63
CA ASN A 208 11.51 16.16 14.74
C ASN A 208 10.27 15.36 14.32
N ALA A 209 10.05 15.13 13.02
CA ALA A 209 8.96 14.29 12.55
C ALA A 209 9.22 12.84 12.96
N PHE A 210 8.17 12.15 13.40
CA PHE A 210 8.26 10.75 13.87
C PHE A 210 8.92 9.82 12.84
N ILE A 211 8.53 9.97 11.57
CA ILE A 211 8.98 9.09 10.50
C ILE A 211 10.40 9.44 9.98
N TYR A 212 10.96 10.59 10.35
CA TYR A 212 12.15 11.17 9.72
C TYR A 212 13.30 10.18 9.57
N ASP A 213 13.70 9.51 10.66
CA ASP A 213 14.82 8.56 10.70
C ASP A 213 14.63 7.33 9.81
N ARG A 214 13.39 7.03 9.39
CA ARG A 214 13.04 5.93 8.47
C ARG A 214 13.01 6.37 7.01
N THR A 215 12.89 7.67 6.74
CA THR A 215 12.86 8.21 5.38
C THR A 215 14.26 8.39 4.79
N ILE A 216 14.33 8.76 3.51
CA ILE A 216 15.56 9.23 2.85
C ILE A 216 15.96 10.67 3.24
N GLY A 217 15.12 11.37 4.01
CA GLY A 217 15.37 12.74 4.47
C GLY A 217 15.44 13.78 3.34
N GLN A 218 14.83 13.49 2.18
CA GLN A 218 14.79 14.39 1.03
C GLN A 218 13.39 15.00 0.85
N ASP A 219 13.30 16.01 -0.01
CA ASP A 219 12.01 16.54 -0.47
C ASP A 219 11.24 15.53 -1.36
N ALA A 220 10.02 15.87 -1.75
CA ALA A 220 9.17 15.02 -2.58
C ALA A 220 9.86 14.47 -3.84
N LYS A 221 10.71 15.28 -4.49
CA LYS A 221 11.43 14.86 -5.70
C LYS A 221 12.55 13.88 -5.37
N GLY A 222 13.33 14.15 -4.33
CA GLY A 222 14.38 13.23 -3.89
C GLY A 222 13.80 11.90 -3.38
N THR A 223 12.68 11.95 -2.67
CA THR A 223 11.97 10.75 -2.20
C THR A 223 11.36 9.97 -3.36
N ALA A 224 10.82 10.64 -4.38
CA ALA A 224 10.38 9.97 -5.61
C ALA A 224 11.52 9.23 -6.32
N GLU A 225 12.70 9.85 -6.46
CA GLU A 225 13.88 9.18 -7.05
C GLU A 225 14.35 7.98 -6.20
N TYR A 226 14.32 8.11 -4.87
CA TYR A 226 14.61 7.02 -3.94
C TYR A 226 13.64 5.85 -4.14
N VAL A 227 12.33 6.12 -4.13
CA VAL A 227 11.29 5.10 -4.34
C VAL A 227 11.47 4.42 -5.70
N THR A 228 11.61 5.17 -6.78
CA THR A 228 11.85 4.61 -8.12
C THR A 228 13.10 3.73 -8.16
N THR A 229 14.19 4.15 -7.49
CA THR A 229 15.45 3.40 -7.44
C THR A 229 15.28 2.07 -6.72
N VAL A 230 14.68 2.07 -5.53
CA VAL A 230 14.48 0.87 -4.71
C VAL A 230 13.51 -0.10 -5.40
N VAL A 231 12.36 0.38 -5.87
CA VAL A 231 11.35 -0.46 -6.56
C VAL A 231 11.96 -1.16 -7.78
N LYS A 232 12.71 -0.44 -8.63
CA LYS A 232 13.37 -1.05 -9.80
C LYS A 232 14.43 -2.08 -9.42
N ALA A 233 15.16 -1.84 -8.33
CA ALA A 233 16.17 -2.78 -7.85
C ALA A 233 15.53 -4.06 -7.28
N LEU A 234 14.46 -3.94 -6.48
CA LEU A 234 13.69 -5.07 -5.95
C LEU A 234 13.04 -5.89 -7.07
N LYS A 235 12.40 -5.23 -8.04
CA LYS A 235 11.81 -5.87 -9.21
C LYS A 235 12.83 -6.68 -10.00
N LYS A 236 14.03 -6.12 -10.22
CA LYS A 236 15.14 -6.82 -10.89
C LYS A 236 15.63 -8.05 -10.10
N ALA A 237 15.52 -8.02 -8.78
CA ALA A 237 15.88 -9.13 -7.91
C ALA A 237 14.77 -10.20 -7.78
N HIS A 238 13.59 -9.97 -8.36
CA HIS A 238 12.37 -10.76 -8.13
C HIS A 238 12.08 -10.86 -6.63
N SER A 239 12.02 -9.71 -5.96
CA SER A 239 11.58 -9.57 -4.58
C SER A 239 10.49 -8.51 -4.53
N GLY A 240 9.41 -8.79 -3.80
CA GLY A 240 8.26 -7.91 -3.70
C GLY A 240 8.61 -6.61 -3.00
N SER A 241 7.98 -5.53 -3.45
CA SER A 241 8.14 -4.17 -2.96
C SER A 241 6.81 -3.61 -2.44
N THR A 242 6.89 -2.83 -1.35
CA THR A 242 5.71 -2.20 -0.73
C THR A 242 6.01 -0.75 -0.39
N LEU A 243 5.27 0.18 -1.00
CA LEU A 243 5.35 1.58 -0.60
C LEU A 243 4.54 1.81 0.67
N LYS A 244 5.07 2.64 1.57
CA LYS A 244 4.38 3.00 2.80
C LYS A 244 4.78 4.38 3.35
N HIS A 245 3.92 5.08 4.09
CA HIS A 245 2.58 4.65 4.53
C HIS A 245 1.54 5.56 3.89
N PHE A 246 0.75 5.03 2.94
CA PHE A 246 -0.19 5.84 2.16
C PHE A 246 -1.27 6.46 3.07
N PRO A 247 -1.72 7.71 2.82
CA PRO A 247 -1.35 8.65 1.74
C PRO A 247 -0.11 9.52 2.01
N GLY A 248 0.70 9.16 2.99
CA GLY A 248 1.91 9.87 3.38
C GLY A 248 1.81 10.39 4.82
N TYR A 249 2.77 9.96 5.63
CA TYR A 249 2.82 10.28 7.05
C TYR A 249 3.25 11.72 7.33
N GLY A 250 4.02 12.33 6.43
CA GLY A 250 4.54 13.69 6.56
C GLY A 250 5.18 13.96 7.93
N ASN A 251 4.82 15.09 8.54
CA ASN A 251 5.27 15.50 9.88
C ASN A 251 4.30 15.08 11.00
N ASN A 252 3.41 14.11 10.75
CA ASN A 252 2.43 13.68 11.75
C ASN A 252 3.10 12.96 12.94
N GLN A 253 2.35 12.87 14.06
CA GLN A 253 2.77 12.17 15.28
C GLN A 253 2.60 10.64 15.13
N ASP A 254 3.13 9.84 16.05
CA ASP A 254 3.13 8.37 15.99
C ASP A 254 1.72 7.74 16.18
N SER A 255 1.26 6.93 15.23
CA SER A 255 -0.04 6.25 15.22
C SER A 255 -0.03 4.90 15.92
N HIS A 256 1.15 4.44 16.36
CA HIS A 256 1.28 3.25 17.20
C HIS A 256 0.75 3.49 18.62
N THR A 257 0.61 4.75 19.05
CA THR A 257 0.21 5.09 20.42
C THR A 257 -1.16 5.73 20.54
N ASP A 258 -1.61 6.49 19.53
CA ASP A 258 -2.90 7.21 19.54
C ASP A 258 -3.45 7.34 18.10
N ILE A 259 -4.74 7.67 17.95
CA ILE A 259 -5.28 8.09 16.66
C ILE A 259 -4.68 9.44 16.25
N VAL A 260 -4.12 9.51 15.04
CA VAL A 260 -3.46 10.72 14.53
C VAL A 260 -4.29 11.30 13.40
N THR A 261 -4.59 12.59 13.50
CA THR A 261 -5.31 13.33 12.46
C THR A 261 -4.35 14.22 11.68
N ASP A 262 -4.27 13.97 10.38
CA ASP A 262 -3.62 14.86 9.43
C ASP A 262 -4.57 16.00 9.06
N THR A 263 -4.08 17.23 9.22
CA THR A 263 -4.83 18.47 8.98
C THR A 263 -4.34 19.25 7.77
N ARG A 264 -3.34 18.73 7.04
CA ARG A 264 -2.83 19.31 5.81
C ARG A 264 -3.90 19.30 4.73
N SER A 265 -3.82 20.24 3.80
CA SER A 265 -4.75 20.35 2.68
C SER A 265 -4.47 19.31 1.59
N MET A 266 -5.46 19.03 0.74
CA MET A 266 -5.28 18.10 -0.39
C MET A 266 -4.15 18.56 -1.32
N THR A 267 -4.03 19.87 -1.58
CA THR A 267 -2.94 20.41 -2.39
C THR A 267 -1.57 20.18 -1.77
N GLU A 268 -1.44 20.26 -0.44
CA GLU A 268 -0.18 19.91 0.22
C GLU A 268 0.15 18.43 0.07
N LEU A 269 -0.84 17.54 0.14
CA LEU A 269 -0.64 16.11 -0.10
C LEU A 269 -0.26 15.83 -1.56
N GLU A 270 -0.96 16.44 -2.52
CA GLU A 270 -0.70 16.29 -3.96
C GLU A 270 0.69 16.79 -4.36
N ASP A 271 1.09 17.96 -3.87
CA ASP A 271 2.36 18.59 -4.23
C ASP A 271 3.57 17.97 -3.51
N ASN A 272 3.34 17.16 -2.48
CA ASN A 272 4.41 16.60 -1.64
C ASN A 272 4.29 15.09 -1.44
N ASP A 273 3.32 14.65 -0.65
CA ASP A 273 3.24 13.29 -0.12
C ASP A 273 2.82 12.24 -1.17
N LEU A 274 1.96 12.59 -2.14
CA LEU A 274 1.52 11.69 -3.20
C LEU A 274 2.57 11.52 -4.31
N VAL A 275 3.53 12.43 -4.42
CA VAL A 275 4.54 12.44 -5.50
C VAL A 275 5.40 11.16 -5.49
N PRO A 276 5.97 10.69 -4.35
CA PRO A 276 6.72 9.44 -4.32
C PRO A 276 5.87 8.20 -4.57
N PHE A 277 4.59 8.20 -4.14
CA PHE A 277 3.68 7.09 -4.43
C PHE A 277 3.42 6.97 -5.93
N GLN A 278 3.12 8.07 -6.62
CA GLN A 278 2.96 8.04 -8.07
C GLN A 278 4.24 7.56 -8.77
N ALA A 279 5.41 8.03 -8.33
CA ALA A 279 6.69 7.60 -8.90
C ALA A 279 6.96 6.10 -8.70
N GLY A 280 6.49 5.50 -7.60
CA GLY A 280 6.59 4.06 -7.37
C GLY A 280 5.56 3.26 -8.17
N ILE A 281 4.34 3.76 -8.33
CA ILE A 281 3.32 3.18 -9.24
C ILE A 281 3.88 3.14 -10.67
N ASP A 282 4.42 4.26 -11.16
CA ASP A 282 5.02 4.36 -12.49
C ASP A 282 6.26 3.44 -12.65
N ALA A 283 6.95 3.14 -11.55
CA ALA A 283 8.07 2.20 -11.51
C ALA A 283 7.64 0.72 -11.46
N GLY A 284 6.34 0.47 -11.26
CA GLY A 284 5.74 -0.87 -11.19
C GLY A 284 5.95 -1.53 -9.84
N VAL A 285 5.71 -0.80 -8.74
CA VAL A 285 5.62 -1.35 -7.38
C VAL A 285 4.51 -2.38 -7.27
N ASP A 286 4.72 -3.42 -6.47
CA ASP A 286 3.79 -4.54 -6.39
C ASP A 286 2.64 -4.26 -5.40
N SER A 287 2.93 -3.53 -4.32
CA SER A 287 1.97 -3.28 -3.25
C SER A 287 2.09 -1.91 -2.58
N ILE A 288 1.00 -1.44 -1.98
CA ILE A 288 0.96 -0.19 -1.21
C ILE A 288 0.29 -0.47 0.14
N LEU A 289 0.96 -0.08 1.23
CA LEU A 289 0.45 -0.18 2.59
C LEU A 289 -0.16 1.15 3.03
N VAL A 290 -1.39 1.09 3.55
CA VAL A 290 -2.20 2.24 3.97
C VAL A 290 -2.17 2.41 5.48
N SER A 291 -1.83 3.62 5.93
CA SER A 291 -1.71 3.98 7.34
C SER A 291 -3.05 4.05 8.08
N HIS A 292 -3.00 4.17 9.41
CA HIS A 292 -4.17 4.35 10.28
C HIS A 292 -4.43 5.82 10.68
N ASN A 293 -3.88 6.78 9.95
CA ASN A 293 -4.14 8.20 10.21
C ASN A 293 -5.50 8.61 9.64
N ILE A 294 -6.24 9.49 10.33
CA ILE A 294 -7.39 10.18 9.75
C ILE A 294 -6.87 11.33 8.90
N VAL A 295 -7.26 11.40 7.62
CA VAL A 295 -6.72 12.39 6.68
C VAL A 295 -7.83 13.33 6.24
N ASN A 296 -8.00 14.44 6.96
CA ASN A 296 -9.15 15.33 6.82
C ASN A 296 -9.39 15.85 5.40
N ALA A 297 -8.32 16.01 4.62
CA ALA A 297 -8.41 16.45 3.24
C ALA A 297 -9.09 15.44 2.30
N ILE A 298 -9.12 14.16 2.67
CA ILE A 298 -9.68 13.06 1.88
C ILE A 298 -10.95 12.51 2.56
N ASP A 299 -10.85 12.17 3.84
CA ASP A 299 -11.93 11.65 4.68
C ASP A 299 -11.62 11.96 6.15
N ASP A 300 -12.46 12.79 6.78
CA ASP A 300 -12.32 13.21 8.16
C ASP A 300 -13.03 12.29 9.17
N SER A 301 -13.70 11.24 8.68
CA SER A 301 -14.60 10.43 9.49
C SER A 301 -13.97 9.14 10.01
N VAL A 302 -12.98 8.59 9.31
CA VAL A 302 -12.37 7.29 9.62
C VAL A 302 -10.88 7.25 9.27
N PRO A 303 -10.09 6.33 9.87
CA PRO A 303 -8.70 6.09 9.48
C PRO A 303 -8.55 5.72 7.99
N ALA A 304 -7.43 6.11 7.38
CA ALA A 304 -7.15 5.91 5.96
C ALA A 304 -7.28 4.45 5.51
N SER A 305 -6.78 3.49 6.32
CA SER A 305 -6.87 2.05 6.03
C SER A 305 -8.30 1.49 5.95
N VAL A 306 -9.31 2.21 6.44
CA VAL A 306 -10.73 1.82 6.35
C VAL A 306 -11.58 2.88 5.64
N SER A 307 -10.95 3.82 4.95
CA SER A 307 -11.61 4.89 4.19
C SER A 307 -11.73 4.52 2.71
N ALA A 308 -12.97 4.33 2.22
CA ALA A 308 -13.20 4.10 0.79
C ALA A 308 -12.70 5.27 -0.09
N PRO A 309 -12.87 6.56 0.29
CA PRO A 309 -12.26 7.68 -0.44
C PRO A 309 -10.74 7.59 -0.61
N VAL A 310 -10.00 7.14 0.41
CA VAL A 310 -8.53 6.95 0.32
C VAL A 310 -8.17 5.85 -0.68
N HIS A 311 -8.91 4.75 -0.70
CA HIS A 311 -8.68 3.65 -1.64
C HIS A 311 -9.12 4.02 -3.07
N ASP A 312 -10.18 4.80 -3.21
CA ASP A 312 -10.61 5.36 -4.50
C ASP A 312 -9.54 6.27 -5.10
N LEU A 313 -8.86 7.10 -4.28
CA LEU A 313 -7.71 7.89 -4.73
C LEU A 313 -6.62 6.99 -5.33
N LEU A 314 -6.24 5.89 -4.65
CA LEU A 314 -5.25 4.94 -5.18
C LEU A 314 -5.72 4.27 -6.47
N ARG A 315 -6.93 3.70 -6.46
CA ARG A 315 -7.43 2.85 -7.55
C ARG A 315 -7.86 3.66 -8.77
N LYS A 316 -8.63 4.73 -8.57
CA LYS A 316 -9.29 5.47 -9.66
C LYS A 316 -8.47 6.65 -10.15
N ASP A 317 -7.85 7.39 -9.24
CA ASP A 317 -7.20 8.65 -9.58
C ASP A 317 -5.70 8.45 -9.87
N MET A 318 -5.01 7.62 -9.07
CA MET A 318 -3.59 7.31 -9.27
C MET A 318 -3.35 6.07 -10.16
N GLY A 319 -4.41 5.31 -10.46
CA GLY A 319 -4.35 4.17 -11.38
C GLY A 319 -3.53 2.98 -10.87
N PHE A 320 -3.47 2.77 -9.56
CA PHE A 320 -2.78 1.62 -8.99
C PHE A 320 -3.61 0.35 -9.14
N ASP A 321 -3.03 -0.71 -9.71
CA ASP A 321 -3.68 -2.01 -9.93
C ASP A 321 -3.12 -3.17 -9.08
N GLY A 322 -1.97 -2.96 -8.41
CA GLY A 322 -1.31 -3.96 -7.54
C GLY A 322 -2.06 -4.20 -6.22
N VAL A 323 -1.43 -4.80 -5.22
CA VAL A 323 -2.10 -5.12 -3.93
C VAL A 323 -2.16 -3.89 -3.02
N ILE A 324 -3.35 -3.52 -2.53
CA ILE A 324 -3.47 -2.57 -1.41
C ILE A 324 -3.58 -3.35 -0.11
N MET A 325 -2.80 -2.97 0.90
CA MET A 325 -2.83 -3.61 2.21
C MET A 325 -2.94 -2.63 3.35
N THR A 326 -3.42 -3.10 4.49
CA THR A 326 -3.43 -2.32 5.73
C THR A 326 -2.02 -2.28 6.34
N ASP A 327 -1.74 -1.25 7.15
CA ASP A 327 -0.76 -1.39 8.23
C ASP A 327 -1.23 -2.44 9.27
N ASP A 328 -0.41 -2.74 10.27
CA ASP A 328 -0.76 -3.72 11.31
C ASP A 328 -2.03 -3.30 12.07
N MET A 329 -3.11 -4.05 11.85
CA MET A 329 -4.44 -3.75 12.40
C MET A 329 -4.45 -3.72 13.92
N ASP A 330 -3.51 -4.42 14.58
CA ASP A 330 -3.40 -4.46 16.03
C ASP A 330 -2.66 -3.24 16.63
N MET A 331 -2.31 -2.25 15.81
CA MET A 331 -1.82 -0.95 16.29
C MET A 331 -2.90 -0.21 17.09
N ALA A 332 -2.48 0.44 18.19
CA ALA A 332 -3.41 1.03 19.17
C ALA A 332 -4.35 2.07 18.56
N GLY A 333 -3.88 2.88 17.60
CA GLY A 333 -4.68 3.93 16.96
C GLY A 333 -5.96 3.41 16.29
N LEU A 334 -5.93 2.22 15.67
CA LEU A 334 -7.13 1.62 15.07
C LEU A 334 -7.97 0.86 16.11
N ALA A 335 -7.30 0.17 17.06
CA ALA A 335 -7.97 -0.60 18.11
C ALA A 335 -8.85 0.25 19.04
N ASP A 336 -8.51 1.52 19.23
CA ASP A 336 -9.34 2.46 19.98
C ASP A 336 -10.52 3.03 19.17
N PHE A 337 -10.49 2.90 17.85
CA PHE A 337 -11.51 3.46 16.94
C PHE A 337 -12.65 2.47 16.63
N MET A 338 -12.34 1.19 16.45
CA MET A 338 -13.32 0.15 16.09
C MET A 338 -12.97 -1.23 16.66
N SER A 339 -13.93 -2.15 16.62
CA SER A 339 -13.69 -3.53 17.05
C SER A 339 -12.65 -4.19 16.15
N GLN A 340 -11.63 -4.82 16.73
CA GLN A 340 -10.65 -5.58 15.95
C GLN A 340 -11.28 -6.73 15.16
N GLU A 341 -12.39 -7.29 15.64
CA GLU A 341 -13.13 -8.36 14.94
C GLU A 341 -13.73 -7.85 13.62
N GLU A 342 -14.29 -6.64 13.61
CA GLU A 342 -14.94 -6.06 12.42
C GLU A 342 -13.94 -5.31 11.50
N ALA A 343 -12.78 -4.94 12.03
CA ALA A 343 -11.82 -4.09 11.35
C ALA A 343 -11.33 -4.69 10.02
N GLY A 344 -11.08 -6.00 9.98
CA GLY A 344 -10.70 -6.71 8.75
C GLY A 344 -11.76 -6.58 7.65
N LEU A 345 -13.04 -6.77 7.99
CA LEU A 345 -14.14 -6.58 7.04
C LEU A 345 -14.22 -5.13 6.56
N LYS A 346 -14.07 -4.16 7.47
CA LYS A 346 -14.14 -2.73 7.11
C LYS A 346 -13.01 -2.32 6.18
N ALA A 347 -11.80 -2.84 6.38
CA ALA A 347 -10.67 -2.63 5.50
C ALA A 347 -10.90 -3.22 4.10
N LEU A 348 -11.45 -4.44 4.01
CA LEU A 348 -11.82 -5.06 2.73
C LEU A 348 -12.91 -4.26 2.01
N GLN A 349 -13.96 -3.85 2.72
CA GLN A 349 -15.04 -3.00 2.18
C GLN A 349 -14.53 -1.63 1.70
N ALA A 350 -13.47 -1.10 2.32
CA ALA A 350 -12.85 0.15 1.89
C ALA A 350 -12.04 -0.02 0.59
N GLY A 351 -11.49 -1.21 0.32
CA GLY A 351 -10.74 -1.52 -0.90
C GLY A 351 -9.35 -2.10 -0.69
N ASN A 352 -9.00 -2.54 0.53
CA ASN A 352 -7.80 -3.35 0.74
C ASN A 352 -8.00 -4.73 0.14
N ASP A 353 -6.92 -5.31 -0.37
CA ASP A 353 -6.87 -6.71 -0.81
C ASP A 353 -6.18 -7.61 0.22
N LEU A 354 -5.31 -7.06 1.08
CA LEU A 354 -4.55 -7.85 2.05
C LEU A 354 -4.56 -7.18 3.42
N ILE A 355 -4.83 -7.95 4.46
CA ILE A 355 -4.96 -7.49 5.84
C ILE A 355 -3.75 -7.95 6.65
N LEU A 356 -2.97 -7.01 7.17
CA LEU A 356 -1.91 -7.28 8.15
C LEU A 356 -2.53 -7.42 9.54
N SER A 357 -2.45 -8.59 10.17
CA SER A 357 -3.14 -8.82 11.43
C SER A 357 -2.55 -9.95 12.27
N SER A 358 -2.60 -9.81 13.59
CA SER A 358 -2.43 -10.88 14.59
C SER A 358 -3.78 -11.37 15.15
N THR A 359 -4.89 -10.71 14.80
CA THR A 359 -6.26 -11.00 15.24
C THR A 359 -7.09 -11.77 14.17
N TYR A 360 -6.41 -12.30 13.14
CA TYR A 360 -6.98 -13.07 12.03
C TYR A 360 -7.95 -14.18 12.44
N ALA A 361 -7.69 -14.85 13.58
CA ALA A 361 -8.51 -15.96 14.08
C ALA A 361 -9.96 -15.56 14.39
N SER A 362 -10.22 -14.28 14.72
CA SER A 362 -11.57 -13.74 14.89
C SER A 362 -12.09 -13.04 13.64
N GLN A 363 -11.20 -12.36 12.91
CA GLN A 363 -11.56 -11.60 11.71
C GLN A 363 -12.00 -12.50 10.55
N ILE A 364 -11.34 -13.64 10.33
CA ILE A 364 -11.67 -14.55 9.22
C ILE A 364 -13.10 -15.12 9.37
N PRO A 365 -13.50 -15.71 10.51
CA PRO A 365 -14.89 -16.11 10.72
C PRO A 365 -15.90 -14.97 10.57
N TYR A 366 -15.54 -13.76 11.02
CA TYR A 366 -16.40 -12.59 10.89
C TYR A 366 -16.62 -12.19 9.42
N VAL A 367 -15.56 -12.17 8.60
CA VAL A 367 -15.65 -11.89 7.17
C VAL A 367 -16.47 -12.97 6.45
N LEU A 368 -16.29 -14.25 6.82
CA LEU A 368 -17.09 -15.34 6.26
C LEU A 368 -18.59 -15.16 6.53
N GLN A 369 -18.95 -14.81 7.78
CA GLN A 369 -20.33 -14.52 8.13
C GLN A 369 -20.88 -13.32 7.34
N ALA A 370 -20.09 -12.26 7.18
CA ALA A 370 -20.48 -11.08 6.40
C ALA A 370 -20.73 -11.39 4.92
N ILE A 371 -20.00 -12.35 4.34
CA ILE A 371 -20.25 -12.82 2.97
C ILE A 371 -21.58 -13.60 2.92
N GLU A 372 -21.82 -14.51 3.87
CA GLU A 372 -23.08 -15.25 3.97
C GLU A 372 -24.30 -14.32 4.12
N ASP A 373 -24.13 -13.23 4.88
CA ASP A 373 -25.17 -12.22 5.11
C ASP A 373 -25.31 -11.22 3.94
N GLY A 374 -24.40 -11.26 2.97
CA GLY A 374 -24.41 -10.39 1.77
C GLY A 374 -23.86 -8.99 2.01
N GLU A 375 -23.13 -8.76 3.09
CA GLU A 375 -22.47 -7.48 3.42
C GLU A 375 -21.13 -7.30 2.67
N TYR A 376 -20.53 -8.40 2.21
CA TYR A 376 -19.36 -8.39 1.33
C TYR A 376 -19.57 -9.35 0.17
N SER A 377 -19.44 -8.86 -1.07
CA SER A 377 -19.83 -9.65 -2.23
C SER A 377 -18.74 -10.63 -2.63
N GLU A 378 -19.13 -11.82 -3.13
CA GLU A 378 -18.19 -12.78 -3.71
C GLU A 378 -17.38 -12.18 -4.87
N LYS A 379 -17.96 -11.23 -5.60
CA LYS A 379 -17.26 -10.52 -6.68
C LYS A 379 -16.11 -9.67 -6.15
N ASP A 380 -16.32 -8.94 -5.06
CA ASP A 380 -15.29 -8.10 -4.47
C ASP A 380 -14.21 -8.97 -3.81
N LEU A 381 -14.61 -10.06 -3.14
CA LEU A 381 -13.70 -11.11 -2.66
C LEU A 381 -12.81 -11.66 -3.79
N ASP A 382 -13.41 -12.11 -4.90
CA ASP A 382 -12.66 -12.67 -6.03
C ASP A 382 -11.69 -11.66 -6.64
N ALA A 383 -12.07 -10.39 -6.73
CA ALA A 383 -11.20 -9.34 -7.24
C ALA A 383 -9.96 -9.16 -6.35
N SER A 384 -10.12 -9.14 -5.03
CA SER A 384 -9.00 -9.01 -4.10
C SER A 384 -8.11 -10.25 -4.08
N VAL A 385 -8.69 -11.45 -4.04
CA VAL A 385 -7.91 -12.71 -4.09
C VAL A 385 -7.11 -12.79 -5.39
N THR A 386 -7.71 -12.39 -6.52
CA THR A 386 -7.02 -12.38 -7.82
C THR A 386 -5.76 -11.50 -7.78
N ARG A 387 -5.82 -10.29 -7.18
CA ARG A 387 -4.64 -9.42 -7.06
C ARG A 387 -3.55 -10.05 -6.19
N VAL A 388 -3.94 -10.65 -5.06
CA VAL A 388 -2.98 -11.32 -4.17
C VAL A 388 -2.32 -12.52 -4.86
N LEU A 389 -3.09 -13.34 -5.58
CA LEU A 389 -2.54 -14.49 -6.30
C LEU A 389 -1.71 -14.08 -7.52
N ASN A 390 -2.07 -13.01 -8.24
CA ASN A 390 -1.23 -12.44 -9.29
C ASN A 390 0.12 -11.97 -8.72
N TRP A 391 0.13 -11.31 -7.56
CA TRP A 391 1.39 -10.93 -6.93
C TRP A 391 2.25 -12.15 -6.58
N LYS A 392 1.64 -13.23 -6.07
CA LYS A 392 2.35 -14.49 -5.82
C LYS A 392 2.89 -15.14 -7.11
N GLU A 393 2.13 -15.11 -8.20
CA GLU A 393 2.58 -15.59 -9.52
C GLU A 393 3.77 -14.78 -10.03
N GLU A 394 3.71 -13.44 -9.95
CA GLU A 394 4.80 -12.54 -10.38
C GLU A 394 6.10 -12.75 -9.59
N LEU A 395 5.98 -13.17 -8.32
CA LEU A 395 7.11 -13.59 -7.48
C LEU A 395 7.60 -15.02 -7.77
N GLY A 396 6.87 -15.77 -8.60
CA GLY A 396 7.18 -17.14 -8.98
C GLY A 396 6.76 -18.18 -7.92
N LEU A 397 5.92 -17.81 -6.95
CA LEU A 397 5.50 -18.70 -5.87
C LEU A 397 4.53 -19.78 -6.33
N LEU A 398 3.72 -19.48 -7.34
CA LEU A 398 2.71 -20.39 -7.84
C LEU A 398 3.25 -21.27 -9.00
N ALA A 399 4.49 -21.08 -9.45
CA ALA A 399 5.08 -21.83 -10.54
C ALA A 399 5.31 -23.31 -10.17
N GLU A 400 4.97 -24.25 -11.08
CA GLU A 400 5.11 -25.70 -10.89
C GLU A 400 6.56 -26.21 -10.88
#